data_AF-A0A3S4EIC3-F1
#
_entry.id   AF-A0A3S4EIC3-F1
#
_cell.length_a   1.000
_cell.length_b   1.000
_cell.length_c   1.000
_cell.angle_alpha   90.00
_cell.angle_beta   90.00
_cell.angle_gamma   90.00
#
_symmetry.space_group_name_H-M   'P 1'
#
loop_
_entity.id
_entity.type
_entity.pdbx_description
1 polymer ?
#
loop_
_entity_poly.entity_id
_entity_poly.type
_entity_poly.pdbx_seq_one_letter_code
_entity_poly.pdbx_strand_id
1 'polypeptide(L)'
;MGKAILSGTLQLEILDCLFASHPIPLTWYAFVELFGELDDPYIIVNIRQLMADKLVTPKAITLSAGQERIVTSKLKLTTEGYQFIAHNPPRHKY
;
A
#
# COMPACT_ATOMS: atom_id res chain seq x y z
N MET A 1 11.64 2.79 -21.14
CA MET A 1 10.45 2.71 -20.26
C MET A 1 10.35 1.29 -19.74
N GLY A 2 10.81 1.03 -18.51
CA GLY A 2 10.63 -0.29 -17.89
C GLY A 2 9.15 -0.49 -17.57
N LYS A 3 8.58 -1.64 -17.93
CA LYS A 3 7.23 -2.01 -17.47
C LYS A 3 7.26 -1.99 -15.93
N ALA A 4 6.40 -1.20 -15.29
CA ALA A 4 6.25 -1.24 -13.85
C ALA A 4 5.83 -2.66 -13.45
N ILE A 5 6.59 -3.29 -12.55
CA ILE A 5 6.44 -4.70 -12.20
C ILE A 5 5.54 -4.80 -10.97
N LEU A 6 4.52 -5.66 -11.03
CA LEU A 6 3.75 -6.03 -9.83
C LEU A 6 4.54 -7.02 -8.99
N SER A 7 4.50 -6.86 -7.68
CA SER A 7 5.14 -7.77 -6.72
C SER A 7 4.16 -8.15 -5.64
N GLY A 8 3.77 -9.43 -5.63
CA GLY A 8 2.89 -9.98 -4.59
C GLY A 8 3.51 -9.88 -3.19
N THR A 9 4.83 -9.99 -3.07
CA THR A 9 5.53 -9.81 -1.79
C THR A 9 5.37 -8.39 -1.27
N LEU A 10 5.64 -7.38 -2.10
CA LEU A 10 5.48 -5.97 -1.71
C LEU A 10 4.02 -5.66 -1.37
N GLN A 11 3.07 -6.20 -2.13
CA GLN A 11 1.65 -6.04 -1.86
C GLN A 11 1.27 -6.58 -0.48
N LEU A 12 1.77 -7.77 -0.11
CA LEU A 12 1.54 -8.35 1.21
C LEU A 12 2.20 -7.52 2.32
N GLU A 13 3.42 -7.02 2.12
CA GLU A 13 4.11 -6.15 3.09
C GLU A 13 3.35 -4.84 3.32
N ILE A 14 2.81 -4.22 2.27
CA ILE A 14 1.95 -3.04 2.38
C ILE A 14 0.69 -3.36 3.18
N LEU A 15 0.00 -4.46 2.87
CA LEU A 15 -1.22 -4.86 3.58
C LEU A 15 -0.95 -5.17 5.06
N ASP A 16 0.15 -5.85 5.37
CA ASP A 16 0.56 -6.16 6.74
C ASP A 16 0.88 -4.90 7.55
N CYS A 17 1.62 -3.96 6.94
CA CYS A 17 1.92 -2.69 7.56
C CYS A 17 0.65 -1.90 7.92
N LEU A 18 -0.32 -1.84 7.00
CA LEU A 18 -1.60 -1.16 7.23
C LEU A 18 -2.48 -1.90 8.25
N PHE A 19 -2.36 -3.22 8.33
CA PHE A 19 -3.03 -4.02 9.36
C PHE A 19 -2.46 -3.70 10.75
N ALA A 20 -1.13 -3.72 10.88
CA ALA A 20 -0.42 -3.44 12.13
C ALA A 20 -0.59 -1.99 12.62
N SER A 21 -0.77 -1.03 11.71
CA SER A 21 -0.98 0.37 12.09
C SER A 21 -2.39 0.65 12.62
N HIS A 22 -3.39 -0.21 12.35
CA HIS A 22 -4.78 0.03 12.75
C HIS A 22 -4.95 0.16 14.28
N PRO A 23 -5.75 1.12 14.78
CA PRO A 23 -6.62 2.06 14.06
C PRO A 23 -5.94 3.36 13.60
N ILE A 24 -4.64 3.52 13.88
CA ILE A 24 -3.89 4.73 13.61
C ILE A 24 -3.48 4.77 12.12
N PRO A 25 -3.74 5.87 11.40
CA PRO A 25 -3.25 6.01 10.03
C PRO A 25 -1.72 5.97 9.99
N LEU A 26 -1.16 5.24 9.02
CA LEU A 26 0.26 5.25 8.76
C LEU A 26 0.71 6.68 8.39
N THR A 27 1.72 7.19 9.11
CA THR A 27 2.25 8.52 8.82
C THR A 27 3.08 8.48 7.54
N TRP A 28 3.22 9.64 6.88
CA TRP A 28 4.09 9.73 5.70
C TRP A 28 5.53 9.35 6.02
N TYR A 29 6.02 9.72 7.21
CA TYR A 29 7.38 9.43 7.65
C TYR A 29 7.61 7.92 7.81
N ALA A 30 6.71 7.23 8.53
CA ALA A 30 6.80 5.78 8.71
C ALA A 30 6.67 5.01 7.40
N PHE A 31 5.82 5.48 6.48
CA PHE A 31 5.74 4.91 5.14
C PHE A 31 7.07 5.02 4.40
N VAL A 32 7.70 6.20 4.45
CA VAL A 32 8.96 6.45 3.73
C VAL A 32 10.11 5.62 4.29
N GLU A 33 10.19 5.45 5.61
CA GLU A 33 11.19 4.56 6.23
C GLU A 33 11.06 3.10 5.79
N LEU A 34 9.83 2.61 5.59
CA LEU A 34 9.57 1.21 5.26
C LEU A 34 9.67 0.91 3.76
N PHE A 35 9.12 1.80 2.94
CA PHE A 35 8.89 1.52 1.52
C PHE A 35 9.67 2.44 0.58
N GLY A 36 10.21 3.57 1.06
CA GLY A 36 10.92 4.55 0.22
C GLY A 36 10.03 5.72 -0.21
N GLU A 37 10.12 6.16 -1.45
CA GLU A 37 9.53 7.44 -1.86
C GLU A 37 8.01 7.38 -2.07
N LEU A 38 7.31 8.49 -1.81
CA LEU A 38 5.83 8.56 -1.96
C LEU A 38 5.37 8.60 -3.42
N ASP A 39 6.28 8.89 -4.33
CA ASP A 39 6.10 9.01 -5.76
C ASP A 39 6.85 7.91 -6.53
N ASP A 40 7.33 6.88 -5.83
CA ASP A 40 7.97 5.71 -6.45
C ASP A 40 6.97 4.99 -7.38
N PRO A 41 7.24 4.91 -8.70
CA PRO A 41 6.34 4.28 -9.66
C PRO A 41 6.08 2.79 -9.40
N TYR A 42 7.06 2.08 -8.85
CA TYR A 42 6.97 0.66 -8.51
C TYR A 42 6.05 0.43 -7.30
N ILE A 43 6.10 1.29 -6.29
CA ILE A 43 5.17 1.23 -5.15
C ILE A 43 3.76 1.63 -5.61
N ILE A 44 3.65 2.70 -6.40
CA ILE A 44 2.39 3.21 -6.92
C ILE A 44 1.63 2.16 -7.72
N VAL A 45 2.30 1.42 -8.62
CA VAL A 45 1.61 0.38 -9.41
C VAL A 45 1.08 -0.76 -8.51
N ASN A 46 1.79 -1.09 -7.44
CA ASN A 46 1.35 -2.11 -6.49
C ASN A 46 0.17 -1.63 -5.63
N ILE A 47 0.18 -0.38 -5.16
CA ILE A 47 -0.96 0.21 -4.46
C ILE A 47 -2.19 0.32 -5.39
N ARG A 48 -2.00 0.68 -6.67
CA ARG A 48 -3.09 0.68 -7.66
C ARG A 48 -3.72 -0.70 -7.84
N GLN A 49 -2.89 -1.74 -7.89
CA GLN A 49 -3.40 -3.11 -7.98
C GLN A 49 -4.22 -3.47 -6.74
N LEU A 50 -3.72 -3.17 -5.54
CA LEU A 50 -4.47 -3.36 -4.29
C LEU A 50 -5.78 -2.55 -4.24
N MET A 51 -5.81 -1.35 -4.84
CA MET A 51 -7.03 -0.54 -4.99
C MET A 51 -8.02 -1.20 -5.96
N ALA A 52 -7.54 -1.73 -7.09
CA ALA A 52 -8.36 -2.43 -8.08
C ALA A 52 -8.97 -3.72 -7.50
N ASP A 53 -8.20 -4.42 -6.67
CA ASP A 53 -8.63 -5.62 -5.93
C ASP A 53 -9.50 -5.28 -4.70
N LYS A 54 -9.79 -4.00 -4.47
CA LYS A 54 -10.58 -3.47 -3.36
C LYS A 54 -10.03 -3.81 -1.97
N LEU A 55 -8.74 -4.06 -1.85
CA LEU A 55 -8.09 -4.36 -0.57
C LEU A 55 -7.66 -3.09 0.18
N VAL A 56 -7.40 -2.00 -0.55
CA VAL A 56 -7.14 -0.68 0.04
C VAL A 56 -8.08 0.38 -0.53
N THR A 57 -8.20 1.48 0.19
CA THR A 57 -9.07 2.60 -0.16
C THR A 57 -8.73 3.24 -1.52
N PRO A 58 -9.75 3.64 -2.31
CA PRO A 58 -9.54 4.15 -3.68
C PRO A 58 -8.92 5.57 -3.74
N LYS A 59 -8.75 6.24 -2.59
CA LYS A 59 -8.21 7.61 -2.50
C LYS A 59 -6.74 7.63 -2.02
N ALA A 60 -6.06 6.48 -2.10
CA ALA A 60 -4.69 6.33 -1.62
C ALA A 60 -3.65 6.98 -2.57
N ILE A 61 -4.01 7.29 -3.81
CA ILE A 61 -3.13 7.96 -4.78
C ILE A 61 -3.82 9.22 -5.29
N THR A 62 -3.05 10.31 -5.38
CA THR A 62 -3.46 11.58 -6.00
C THR A 62 -2.55 11.93 -7.16
N LEU A 63 -3.04 12.76 -8.07
CA LEU A 63 -2.25 13.36 -9.13
C LEU A 63 -1.99 14.83 -8.78
N SER A 64 -0.72 15.20 -8.60
CA SER A 64 -0.30 16.58 -8.30
C SER A 64 0.76 17.01 -9.31
N ALA A 65 0.52 18.10 -10.03
CA ALA A 65 1.43 18.63 -11.06
C ALA A 65 1.86 17.60 -12.12
N GLY A 66 0.97 16.66 -12.48
CA GLY A 66 1.26 15.61 -13.46
C GLY A 66 2.04 14.41 -12.89
N GLN A 67 2.34 14.41 -11.59
CA GLN A 67 3.01 13.31 -10.90
C GLN A 67 2.07 12.63 -9.90
N GLU A 68 2.09 11.30 -9.89
CA GLU A 68 1.32 10.53 -8.94
C GLU A 68 2.01 10.48 -7.58
N ARG A 69 1.21 10.53 -6.52
CA ARG A 69 1.73 10.50 -5.15
C ARG A 69 0.81 9.76 -4.20
N ILE A 70 1.41 9.00 -3.30
CA ILE A 70 0.72 8.25 -2.27
C ILE A 70 0.27 9.21 -1.16
N VAL A 71 -1.01 9.13 -0.81
CA VAL A 71 -1.65 9.89 0.26
C VAL A 71 -1.81 8.96 1.46
N THR A 72 -0.78 8.87 2.30
CA THR A 72 -0.71 7.90 3.42
C THR A 72 -1.86 8.03 4.42
N SER A 73 -2.35 9.24 4.66
CA SER A 73 -3.54 9.47 5.51
C SER A 73 -4.83 8.86 4.95
N LYS A 74 -4.87 8.57 3.64
CA LYS A 74 -5.98 7.95 2.96
C LYS A 74 -5.73 6.47 2.68
N LEU A 75 -4.48 6.02 2.54
CA LEU A 75 -4.10 4.63 2.37
C LEU A 75 -4.47 3.81 3.61
N LYS A 76 -5.54 3.02 3.50
CA LYS A 76 -6.07 2.18 4.59
C LYS A 76 -6.61 0.90 3.98
N LEU A 77 -6.66 -0.16 4.79
CA LEU A 77 -7.39 -1.38 4.43
C LEU A 77 -8.90 -1.09 4.34
N THR A 78 -9.54 -1.69 3.35
CA THR A 78 -11.00 -1.86 3.30
C THR A 78 -11.41 -3.03 4.20
N THR A 79 -12.71 -3.27 4.35
CA THR A 79 -13.22 -4.47 5.04
C THR A 79 -12.68 -5.75 4.39
N GLU A 80 -12.64 -5.80 3.06
CA GLU A 80 -12.09 -6.90 2.27
C GLU A 80 -10.58 -7.04 2.49
N GLY A 81 -9.84 -5.93 2.60
CA GLY A 81 -8.42 -5.92 2.93
C GLY A 81 -8.12 -6.53 4.30
N TYR A 82 -8.88 -6.15 5.33
CA TYR A 82 -8.76 -6.75 6.67
C TYR A 82 -9.03 -8.25 6.65
N GLN A 83 -10.07 -8.68 5.95
CA GLN A 83 -10.38 -10.10 5.82
C GLN A 83 -9.28 -10.84 5.06
N PHE A 84 -8.79 -10.28 3.95
CA PHE A 84 -7.77 -10.91 3.13
C PHE A 84 -6.48 -11.17 3.90
N ILE A 85 -5.95 -10.16 4.59
CA ILE A 85 -4.67 -10.28 5.31
C ILE A 85 -4.79 -11.18 6.54
N ALA A 86 -5.95 -11.23 7.20
CA ALA A 86 -6.21 -12.15 8.30
C ALA A 86 -6.17 -13.64 7.87
N HIS A 87 -6.54 -13.94 6.62
CA HIS A 87 -6.46 -15.30 6.06
C HIS A 87 -5.15 -15.59 5.33
N ASN A 88 -4.37 -14.54 5.00
CA ASN A 88 -3.09 -14.64 4.32
C ASN A 88 -2.00 -13.87 5.10
N PRO A 89 -1.80 -14.17 6.39
CA PRO A 89 -0.80 -13.45 7.17
C PRO A 89 0.57 -13.64 6.52
N PRO A 90 1.42 -12.60 6.49
CA PRO A 90 2.77 -12.76 5.98
C PRO A 90 3.46 -13.86 6.76
N ARG A 91 4.14 -14.74 6.01
CA ARG A 91 4.98 -15.78 6.59
C ARG A 91 6.24 -15.13 7.14
N HIS A 92 6.13 -14.41 8.26
CA HIS A 92 7.27 -13.97 9.03
C HIS A 92 7.94 -15.24 9.57
N LYS A 93 9.03 -15.67 8.92
CA LYS A 93 10.00 -16.58 9.53
C LYS A 93 10.72 -15.75 10.59
N TYR A 94 10.31 -15.94 11.85
CA TYR A 94 11.16 -15.61 13.00
C TYR A 94 12.51 -16.34 12.90
#